data_AF-A0A7Y3DA45-F1
#
_entry.id   AF-A0A7Y3DA45-F1
#
_cell.length_a   1.000
_cell.length_b   1.000
_cell.length_c   1.000
_cell.angle_alpha   90.00
_cell.angle_beta   90.00
_cell.angle_gamma   90.00
#
_symmetry.space_group_name_H-M   'P 1'
#
loop_
_entity.id
_entity.type
_entity.pdbx_description
1 polymer ?
#
loop_
_entity_poly.entity_id
_entity_poly.type
_entity_poly.pdbx_seq_one_letter_code
_entity_poly.pdbx_strand_id
1 'polypeptide(L)'
;MMNLLWFVVNLGILMFVTDKQAFSEGEEAIERAFDEAAVSPSFLVWSSVTGVLVTVFVAYRSARRAGLLFLRHGGWTAVVATVFSAGFLLIPSSGDDPAFPFWYMAFSIASVVPSGMLGGWFAARADERAA
;
A
#
# COMPACT_ATOMS: atom_id res chain seq x y z
N MET A 1 -14.76 8.04 7.98
CA MET A 1 -15.26 6.65 8.20
C MET A 1 -14.30 5.71 7.51
N MET A 2 -13.51 4.96 8.27
CA MET A 2 -12.39 4.18 7.74
C MET A 2 -12.87 3.06 6.80
N ASN A 3 -12.39 3.03 5.56
CA ASN A 3 -12.82 2.02 4.58
C ASN A 3 -12.39 0.63 5.08
N LEU A 4 -13.33 -0.32 5.18
CA LEU A 4 -13.10 -1.69 5.68
C LEU A 4 -11.91 -2.37 5.00
N LEU A 5 -11.71 -2.12 3.71
CA LEU A 5 -10.58 -2.65 2.95
C LEU A 5 -9.24 -2.12 3.48
N TRP A 6 -9.16 -0.81 3.72
CA TRP A 6 -7.98 -0.16 4.28
C TRP A 6 -7.70 -0.68 5.70
N PHE A 7 -8.77 -0.84 6.50
CA PHE A 7 -8.67 -1.35 7.86
C PHE A 7 -8.09 -2.78 7.88
N VAL A 8 -8.63 -3.69 7.06
CA VAL A 8 -8.16 -5.08 7.00
C VAL A 8 -6.70 -5.17 6.54
N VAL A 9 -6.28 -4.36 5.56
CA VAL A 9 -4.91 -4.37 5.04
C VAL A 9 -3.90 -3.84 6.06
N ASN A 10 -4.29 -2.84 6.86
CA ASN A 10 -3.39 -2.18 7.80
C ASN A 10 -3.49 -2.70 9.24
N LEU A 11 -4.44 -3.59 9.55
CA LEU A 11 -4.66 -4.14 10.89
C LEU A 11 -3.38 -4.72 11.51
N GLY A 12 -2.61 -5.48 10.73
CA GLY A 12 -1.36 -6.09 11.20
C GLY A 12 -0.28 -5.05 11.55
N ILE A 13 -0.25 -3.93 10.83
CA ILE A 13 0.69 -2.81 11.08
C ILE A 13 0.23 -2.05 12.32
N LEU A 14 -1.07 -1.80 12.45
CA LEU A 14 -1.63 -1.12 13.62
C LEU A 14 -1.38 -1.96 14.89
N MET A 15 -1.61 -3.26 14.86
CA MET A 15 -1.29 -4.14 16.00
C MET A 15 0.21 -4.17 16.36
N PHE A 16 1.09 -3.86 15.41
CA PHE A 16 2.53 -3.80 15.63
C PHE A 16 2.99 -2.44 16.18
N VAL A 17 2.32 -1.35 15.79
CA VAL A 17 2.70 0.03 16.13
C VAL A 17 1.96 0.56 17.36
N THR A 18 0.72 0.12 17.61
CA THR A 18 -0.10 0.57 18.73
C THR A 18 0.32 -0.11 20.04
N ASP A 19 0.33 0.63 21.14
CA ASP A 19 0.61 0.09 22.47
C ASP A 19 -0.46 -0.93 22.87
N LYS A 20 -0.04 -2.11 23.31
CA LYS A 20 -0.93 -3.21 23.71
C LYS A 20 -1.84 -2.84 24.88
N GLN A 21 -1.46 -1.82 25.66
CA GLN A 21 -2.26 -1.32 26.77
C GLN A 21 -3.59 -0.69 26.31
N ALA A 22 -3.64 -0.07 25.14
CA ALA A 22 -4.87 0.55 24.62
C ALA A 22 -6.00 -0.48 24.36
N PHE A 23 -5.64 -1.73 24.03
CA PHE A 23 -6.62 -2.81 23.82
C PHE A 23 -7.29 -3.32 25.10
N SER A 24 -6.85 -2.84 26.27
CA SER A 24 -7.40 -3.24 27.57
C SER A 24 -8.40 -2.24 28.16
N GLU A 25 -8.49 -1.02 27.61
CA GLU A 25 -9.27 0.09 28.18
C GLU A 25 -10.63 0.37 27.50
N GLY A 26 -11.09 -0.51 26.61
CA GLY A 26 -12.41 -0.42 25.97
C GLY A 26 -12.42 0.28 24.60
N GLU A 27 -13.57 0.25 23.94
CA GLU A 27 -13.73 0.57 22.50
C GLU A 27 -13.34 2.01 22.14
N GLU A 28 -13.67 3.01 22.97
CA GLU A 28 -13.32 4.41 22.71
C GLU A 28 -11.81 4.71 22.84
N ALA A 29 -11.13 4.05 23.79
CA ALA A 29 -9.68 4.18 23.98
C ALA A 29 -8.94 3.54 22.80
N ILE A 30 -9.47 2.43 22.31
CA ILE A 30 -9.01 1.74 21.11
C ILE A 30 -9.14 2.66 19.89
N GLU A 31 -10.32 3.27 19.66
CA GLU A 31 -10.55 4.16 18.50
C GLU A 31 -9.58 5.36 18.50
N ARG A 32 -9.39 6.04 19.64
CA ARG A 32 -8.40 7.13 19.74
C ARG A 32 -6.96 6.68 19.50
N ALA A 33 -6.56 5.54 20.07
CA ALA A 33 -5.22 4.99 19.85
C ALA A 33 -5.01 4.58 18.39
N PHE A 34 -6.06 4.14 17.70
CA PHE A 34 -6.02 3.86 16.26
C PHE A 34 -5.89 5.13 15.43
N ASP A 35 -6.65 6.19 15.73
CA ASP A 35 -6.57 7.46 15.00
C ASP A 35 -5.20 8.12 15.17
N GLU A 36 -4.65 8.12 16.38
CA GLU A 36 -3.30 8.61 16.66
C GLU A 36 -2.22 7.75 15.97
N ALA A 37 -2.37 6.43 16.00
CA ALA A 37 -1.44 5.52 15.33
C ALA A 37 -1.49 5.68 13.80
N ALA A 38 -2.67 5.90 13.22
CA ALA A 38 -2.88 6.00 11.77
C ALA A 38 -2.15 7.19 11.12
N VAL A 39 -1.85 8.24 11.89
CA VAL A 39 -1.08 9.40 11.44
C VAL A 39 0.38 9.39 11.94
N SER A 40 0.76 8.39 12.73
CA SER A 40 2.12 8.28 13.27
C SER A 40 3.15 8.03 12.15
N PRO A 41 4.35 8.63 12.21
CA PRO A 41 5.38 8.42 11.18
C PRO A 41 5.77 6.94 11.00
N SER A 42 5.81 6.18 12.10
CA SER A 42 6.11 4.73 12.08
C SER A 42 5.07 3.96 11.29
N PHE A 43 3.79 4.18 11.57
CA PHE A 43 2.70 3.56 10.82
C PHE A 43 2.75 3.93 9.34
N LEU A 44 2.90 5.21 9.02
CA LEU A 44 2.98 5.68 7.63
C LEU A 44 4.15 5.04 6.86
N VAL A 45 5.31 4.89 7.50
CA VAL A 45 6.46 4.20 6.88
C VAL A 45 6.14 2.73 6.64
N TRP A 46 5.60 2.00 7.62
CA TRP A 46 5.26 0.59 7.46
C TRP A 46 4.17 0.36 6.42
N SER A 47 3.16 1.23 6.37
CA SER A 47 2.11 1.22 5.35
C SER A 47 2.69 1.46 3.96
N SER A 48 3.65 2.37 3.83
CA SER A 48 4.38 2.61 2.57
C SER A 48 5.16 1.36 2.13
N VAL A 49 5.94 0.77 3.04
CA VAL A 49 6.73 -0.45 2.76
C VAL A 49 5.82 -1.59 2.32
N THR A 50 4.70 -1.79 3.02
CA THR A 50 3.73 -2.83 2.69
C THR A 50 3.11 -2.58 1.31
N GLY A 51 2.72 -1.34 1.01
CA GLY A 51 2.19 -0.96 -0.31
C GLY A 51 3.18 -1.21 -1.44
N VAL A 52 4.46 -0.88 -1.24
CA VAL A 52 5.54 -1.17 -2.19
C VAL A 52 5.67 -2.67 -2.43
N LEU A 53 5.75 -3.47 -1.37
CA LEU A 53 5.90 -4.93 -1.48
C LEU A 53 4.72 -5.58 -2.21
N VAL A 54 3.50 -5.17 -1.89
CA VAL A 54 2.29 -5.64 -2.58
C VAL A 54 2.34 -5.27 -4.07
N THR A 55 2.72 -4.03 -4.39
CA THR A 55 2.84 -3.57 -5.78
C THR A 55 3.87 -4.40 -6.55
N VAL A 56 5.05 -4.62 -5.95
CA VAL A 56 6.11 -5.47 -6.54
C VAL A 56 5.58 -6.88 -6.81
N PHE A 57 4.89 -7.49 -5.85
CA PHE A 57 4.38 -8.85 -5.98
C PHE A 57 3.30 -8.97 -7.06
N VAL A 58 2.35 -8.04 -7.11
CA VAL A 58 1.29 -8.02 -8.12
C VAL A 58 1.88 -7.81 -9.51
N ALA A 59 2.82 -6.87 -9.66
CA ALA A 59 3.51 -6.60 -10.92
C ALA A 59 4.38 -7.78 -11.37
N TYR A 60 5.04 -8.49 -10.44
CA TYR A 60 5.75 -9.72 -10.73
C TYR A 60 4.81 -10.78 -11.34
N ARG A 61 3.66 -11.02 -10.69
CA ARG A 61 2.69 -12.02 -11.14
C ARG A 61 2.05 -11.65 -12.48
N SER A 62 1.72 -10.38 -12.70
CA SER A 62 1.14 -9.91 -13.96
C SER A 62 2.16 -10.00 -15.10
N ALA A 63 3.41 -9.57 -14.87
CA ALA A 63 4.48 -9.67 -15.84
C ALA A 63 4.78 -11.13 -16.22
N ARG A 64 4.85 -12.04 -15.24
CA ARG A 64 5.01 -13.49 -15.48
C ARG A 64 3.90 -14.05 -16.38
N ARG A 65 2.65 -13.60 -16.20
CA ARG A 65 1.53 -14.02 -17.05
C ARG A 65 1.61 -13.45 -18.47
N ALA A 66 2.19 -12.27 -18.64
CA ALA A 66 2.38 -11.68 -19.97
C ALA A 66 3.45 -12.41 -20.80
N GLY A 67 4.45 -13.01 -20.14
CA GLY A 67 5.48 -13.84 -20.78
C GLY A 67 6.50 -13.09 -21.65
N LEU A 68 6.33 -11.78 -21.87
CA LEU A 68 7.19 -10.92 -22.69
C LEU A 68 7.21 -9.50 -22.12
N LEU A 69 8.27 -8.73 -22.42
CA LEU A 69 8.40 -7.31 -22.05
C LEU A 69 8.11 -7.06 -20.55
N PHE A 70 8.69 -7.89 -19.67
CA PHE A 70 8.33 -7.96 -18.25
C PHE A 70 8.40 -6.62 -17.52
N LEU A 71 9.45 -5.80 -17.76
CA LEU A 71 9.59 -4.47 -17.14
C LEU A 71 8.45 -3.53 -17.55
N ARG A 72 8.07 -3.54 -18.84
CA ARG A 72 7.00 -2.69 -19.36
C ARG A 72 5.64 -3.12 -18.80
N HIS A 73 5.36 -4.42 -18.74
CA HIS A 73 4.13 -4.94 -18.14
C HIS A 73 4.04 -4.64 -16.64
N GLY A 74 5.15 -4.78 -15.90
CA GLY A 74 5.21 -4.43 -14.48
C GLY A 74 4.92 -2.94 -14.25
N GLY A 75 5.55 -2.05 -15.03
CA GLY A 75 5.30 -0.61 -14.98
C GLY A 75 3.84 -0.25 -15.31
N TRP A 76 3.26 -0.81 -16.37
CA TRP A 76 1.86 -0.57 -16.71
C TRP A 76 0.88 -1.11 -15.67
N THR A 77 1.20 -2.24 -15.03
CA THR A 77 0.39 -2.77 -13.92
C THR A 77 0.31 -1.77 -12.78
N ALA A 78 1.45 -1.15 -12.43
CA ALA A 78 1.50 -0.11 -11.40
C ALA A 78 0.73 1.16 -11.83
N VAL A 79 0.87 1.62 -13.07
CA VAL A 79 0.10 2.78 -13.58
C VAL A 79 -1.40 2.52 -13.50
N VAL A 80 -1.85 1.35 -13.95
CA VAL A 80 -3.26 0.95 -13.90
C VAL A 80 -3.75 0.90 -12.46
N ALA A 81 -2.98 0.29 -11.55
CA ALA A 81 -3.31 0.26 -10.12
C ALA A 81 -3.43 1.68 -9.53
N THR A 82 -2.53 2.61 -9.88
CA THR A 82 -2.63 4.01 -9.45
C THR A 82 -3.90 4.68 -9.97
N VAL A 83 -4.25 4.48 -11.25
CA VAL A 83 -5.46 5.06 -11.84
C VAL A 83 -6.72 4.48 -11.18
N PHE A 84 -6.76 3.17 -10.93
CA PHE A 84 -7.85 2.55 -10.20
C PHE A 84 -7.94 3.07 -8.76
N SER A 85 -6.81 3.11 -8.04
CA SER A 85 -6.78 3.68 -6.68
C SER A 85 -7.23 5.14 -6.66
N ALA A 86 -6.79 5.97 -7.60
CA ALA A 86 -7.27 7.34 -7.71
C ALA A 86 -8.78 7.38 -8.00
N GLY A 87 -9.28 6.53 -8.90
CA GLY A 87 -10.71 6.45 -9.21
C GLY A 87 -11.58 5.99 -8.03
N PHE A 88 -11.05 5.12 -7.15
CA PHE A 88 -11.76 4.63 -5.96
C PHE A 88 -11.57 5.51 -4.72
N LEU A 89 -10.42 6.17 -4.57
CA LEU A 89 -10.09 7.04 -3.43
C LEU A 89 -10.56 8.49 -3.61
N LEU A 90 -10.75 8.94 -4.85
CA LEU A 90 -11.32 10.28 -5.15
C LEU A 90 -12.85 10.28 -5.12
N ILE A 91 -13.51 9.17 -4.78
CA ILE A 91 -14.92 9.20 -4.39
C ILE A 91 -14.96 9.86 -3.01
N PRO A 92 -15.52 11.08 -2.87
CA PRO A 92 -15.48 11.80 -1.62
C PRO A 92 -16.20 10.98 -0.53
N SER A 93 -15.43 10.51 0.45
CA SER A 93 -15.95 10.20 1.77
C SER A 93 -16.45 11.51 2.36
N SER A 94 -17.73 11.53 2.75
CA SER A 94 -18.42 12.71 3.26
C SER A 94 -18.01 13.10 4.69
N GLY A 95 -16.72 13.10 5.03
CA GLY A 95 -16.25 13.34 6.39
C GLY A 95 -14.85 13.93 6.48
N ASP A 96 -14.54 14.49 7.65
CA ASP A 96 -13.25 15.06 8.07
C ASP A 96 -12.16 13.97 8.15
N ASP A 97 -11.79 13.38 7.01
CA ASP A 97 -10.72 12.38 6.99
C ASP A 97 -9.37 13.05 7.32
N PRO A 98 -8.53 12.42 8.15
CA PRO A 98 -7.25 12.97 8.56
C PRO A 98 -6.36 13.25 7.33
N ALA A 99 -5.93 14.51 7.20
CA ALA A 99 -5.05 14.93 6.12
C ALA A 99 -3.68 14.26 6.29
N PHE A 100 -3.35 13.31 5.42
CA PHE A 100 -2.03 12.69 5.43
C PHE A 100 -0.93 13.73 5.20
N PRO A 101 0.25 13.57 5.82
CA PRO A 101 1.39 14.44 5.57
C PRO A 101 1.80 14.45 4.09
N PHE A 102 2.18 15.62 3.56
CA PHE A 102 2.57 15.77 2.15
C PHE A 102 3.70 14.82 1.72
N TRP A 103 4.70 14.61 2.58
CA TRP A 103 5.82 13.71 2.27
C TRP A 103 5.36 12.27 2.02
N TYR A 104 4.36 11.80 2.77
CA TYR A 104 3.81 10.45 2.64
C TYR A 104 3.05 10.31 1.33
N MET A 105 2.23 11.31 0.99
CA MET A 105 1.52 11.34 -0.29
C MET A 105 2.48 11.36 -1.48
N ALA A 106 3.49 12.24 -1.43
CA ALA A 106 4.50 12.37 -2.49
C ALA A 106 5.30 11.07 -2.67
N PHE A 107 5.75 10.46 -1.57
CA PHE A 107 6.46 9.18 -1.60
C PHE A 107 5.59 8.04 -2.12
N SER A 108 4.35 7.97 -1.65
CA SER A 108 3.39 6.94 -2.07
C SER A 108 3.17 6.98 -3.58
N ILE A 109 2.98 8.16 -4.17
CA ILE A 109 2.81 8.32 -5.62
C ILE A 109 4.11 8.02 -6.37
N ALA A 110 5.24 8.59 -5.92
CA ALA A 110 6.53 8.45 -6.60
C ALA A 110 7.04 7.00 -6.61
N SER A 111 6.71 6.21 -5.60
CA SER A 111 7.18 4.83 -5.45
C SER A 111 6.40 3.80 -6.29
N VAL A 112 5.19 4.11 -6.77
CA VAL A 112 4.34 3.11 -7.46
C VAL A 112 4.99 2.58 -8.73
N VAL A 113 5.42 3.45 -9.63
CA VAL A 113 6.00 3.05 -10.93
C VAL A 113 7.32 2.28 -10.74
N PRO A 114 8.29 2.75 -9.93
CA PRO A 114 9.49 1.97 -9.62
C PRO A 114 9.17 0.59 -9.03
N SER A 115 8.18 0.50 -8.14
CA SER A 115 7.76 -0.78 -7.54
C SER A 115 7.20 -1.73 -8.60
N GLY A 116 6.37 -1.23 -9.52
CA GLY A 116 5.86 -2.01 -10.65
C GLY A 116 6.98 -2.50 -11.57
N MET A 117 7.92 -1.62 -11.93
CA MET A 117 9.06 -1.98 -12.75
C MET A 117 9.96 -3.01 -12.06
N LEU A 118 10.16 -2.90 -10.74
CA LEU A 118 10.93 -3.85 -9.95
C LEU A 118 10.27 -5.24 -9.94
N GLY A 119 8.94 -5.31 -9.81
CA GLY A 119 8.20 -6.56 -9.98
C GLY A 119 8.40 -7.19 -11.36
N GLY A 120 8.33 -6.37 -12.41
CA GLY A 120 8.64 -6.79 -13.78
C GLY A 120 10.09 -7.27 -13.97
N TRP A 121 11.05 -6.61 -13.32
CA TRP A 121 12.45 -7.03 -13.35
C TRP A 121 12.67 -8.39 -12.68
N PHE A 122 12.04 -8.65 -11.52
CA PHE A 122 12.07 -9.98 -10.89
C PHE A 122 11.45 -11.05 -11.79
N ALA A 123 10.38 -10.71 -12.52
CA ALA A 123 9.74 -11.63 -13.46
C ALA A 123 10.68 -12.03 -14.60
N ALA A 124 11.42 -11.07 -15.17
CA ALA A 124 12.43 -11.36 -16.20
C ALA A 124 13.52 -12.30 -15.69
N ARG A 125 14.05 -12.03 -14.49
CA ARG A 125 15.13 -12.86 -13.89
C ARG A 125 14.68 -14.26 -13.52
N ALA A 126 13.42 -14.43 -13.15
CA ALA A 126 12.86 -15.76 -12.90
C ALA A 126 12.69 -16.56 -14.20
N ASP A 127 12.41 -15.88 -15.31
CA ASP A 127 12.26 -16.50 -16.63
C ASP A 127 13.58 -16.92 -17.24
N GLU A 128 14.61 -16.07 -17.16
CA GLU A 128 15.99 -16.38 -17.60
C GLU A 128 16.58 -17.63 -16.92
N ARG A 129 16.15 -17.95 -15.69
CA ARG A 129 16.59 -19.14 -14.96
C ARG A 129 15.85 -20.43 -15.34
N ALA A 130 14.73 -20.31 -16.04
CA ALA A 130 13.89 -21.44 -16.43
C ALA A 130 14.15 -21.91 -17.87
N ALA A 131 14.89 -21.13 -18.67
CA ALA A 131 15.34 -21.44 -20.02
C ALA A 131 16.71 -22.14 -20.01
#